data_AF-J8HH24-F1
#
_entry.id   AF-J8HH24-F1
#
_cell.length_a   1.000
_cell.length_b   1.000
_cell.length_c   1.000
_cell.angle_alpha   90.00
_cell.angle_beta   90.00
_cell.angle_gamma   90.00
#
_symmetry.space_group_name_H-M   'P 1'
#
loop_
_entity.id
_entity.type
_entity.pdbx_description
1 polymer ?
#
loop_
_entity_poly.entity_id
_entity_poly.type
_entity_poly.pdbx_seq_one_letter_code
_entity_poly.pdbx_strand_id
1 'polypeptide(L)' 'MSHITWINVNEKRVTDDQIKQLEQYLNIKFPNDFLECVQEYDGGYPTPDTF' A
#
# COMPACT_ATOMS: atom_id res chain seq x y z
N MET A 1 1.28 21.82 9.58
CA MET A 1 1.22 20.45 9.05
C MET A 1 2.51 20.25 8.27
N SER A 2 3.36 19.32 8.68
CA SER A 2 4.55 18.94 7.92
C SER A 2 4.12 18.42 6.55
N HIS A 3 4.77 18.87 5.49
CA HIS A 3 4.58 18.30 4.16
C HIS A 3 5.20 16.90 4.14
N ILE A 4 4.38 15.87 4.37
CA ILE A 4 4.81 14.47 4.24
C ILE A 4 4.82 14.12 2.75
N THR A 5 5.99 13.73 2.26
CA THR A 5 6.17 13.23 0.89
C THR A 5 6.48 11.74 0.95
N TRP A 6 5.83 10.94 0.12
CA TRP A 6 6.11 9.51 0.02
C TRP A 6 7.18 9.27 -1.05
N ILE A 7 8.30 8.66 -0.65
CA ILE A 7 9.44 8.37 -1.51
C ILE A 7 9.45 6.87 -1.85
N ASN A 8 9.88 6.51 -3.06
CA ASN A 8 9.94 5.13 -3.57
C ASN A 8 8.60 4.39 -3.64
N VAL A 9 7.49 5.12 -3.73
CA VAL A 9 6.19 4.54 -4.08
C VAL A 9 6.32 3.89 -5.46
N ASN A 10 5.89 2.64 -5.55
CA ASN A 10 5.87 1.91 -6.80
C ASN A 10 4.93 2.61 -7.79
N GLU A 11 5.42 2.92 -8.99
CA GLU A 11 4.61 3.57 -10.02
C GLU A 11 3.47 2.67 -10.50
N LYS A 12 3.64 1.36 -10.37
CA LYS A 12 2.61 0.37 -10.69
C LYS A 12 1.70 0.18 -9.49
N ARG A 13 0.49 0.70 -9.59
CA ARG A 13 -0.57 0.41 -8.62
C ARG A 13 -0.83 -1.08 -8.51
N VAL A 14 -0.95 -1.56 -7.27
CA VAL A 14 -1.45 -2.89 -6.98
C VAL A 14 -2.90 -2.98 -7.45
N THR A 15 -3.20 -3.99 -8.28
CA THR A 15 -4.55 -4.17 -8.84
C THR A 15 -5.40 -5.07 -7.94
N ASP A 16 -6.72 -4.91 -8.03
CA ASP A 16 -7.67 -5.76 -7.31
C ASP A 16 -7.51 -7.25 -7.66
N ASP A 17 -7.09 -7.57 -8.88
CA ASP A 17 -6.83 -8.94 -9.31
C ASP A 17 -5.61 -9.54 -8.61
N GLN A 18 -4.55 -8.75 -8.41
CA GLN A 18 -3.38 -9.19 -7.64
C GLN A 18 -3.77 -9.43 -6.18
N ILE A 19 -4.56 -8.52 -5.59
CA ILE A 19 -5.07 -8.66 -4.21
C ILE A 19 -5.91 -9.94 -4.09
N LYS A 20 -6.86 -10.18 -5.00
CA LYS A 20 -7.70 -11.38 -4.99
C LYS A 20 -6.88 -12.67 -5.12
N GLN A 21 -5.89 -12.69 -6.02
CA GLN A 21 -4.99 -13.84 -6.16
C GLN A 21 -4.22 -14.11 -4.87
N LEU A 22 -3.72 -13.06 -4.20
CA LEU A 22 -2.99 -13.18 -2.95
C LEU A 22 -3.88 -13.64 -1.80
N GLU A 23 -5.09 -13.08 -1.68
CA GLU A 23 -6.10 -13.50 -0.69
C GLU A 23 -6.47 -14.98 -0.84
N GLN A 24 -6.66 -15.43 -2.08
CA GLN A 24 -6.94 -16.84 -2.39
C GLN A 24 -5.74 -17.74 -2.05
N TYR A 25 -4.54 -17.31 -2.41
CA TYR A 25 -3.31 -18.06 -2.15
C TYR A 25 -3.04 -18.22 -0.64
N LEU A 26 -3.22 -17.14 0.12
CA LEU A 26 -3.01 -17.11 1.57
C LEU A 26 -4.23 -17.62 2.35
N ASN A 27 -5.38 -17.76 1.69
CA ASN A 27 -6.68 -18.07 2.29
C ASN A 27 -7.05 -17.11 3.44
N ILE A 28 -6.78 -15.82 3.24
CA ILE A 28 -7.10 -14.72 4.18
C ILE A 28 -7.83 -13.60 3.46
N LYS A 29 -8.39 -12.67 4.25
CA LYS A 29 -8.88 -11.38 3.75
C LYS A 29 -8.02 -10.27 4.33
N PHE A 30 -7.56 -9.37 3.46
CA PHE A 30 -6.83 -8.20 3.93
C PHE A 30 -7.79 -7.17 4.52
N PRO A 31 -7.41 -6.50 5.61
CA PRO A 31 -8.13 -5.33 6.11
C PRO A 31 -8.23 -4.23 5.04
N ASN A 32 -9.35 -3.52 4.99
CA ASN A 32 -9.58 -2.47 3.97
C ASN A 32 -8.60 -1.30 4.13
N ASP A 33 -8.26 -0.93 5.37
CA ASP A 33 -7.28 0.12 5.68
C ASP A 33 -5.88 -0.22 5.15
N PHE A 34 -5.47 -1.50 5.28
CA PHE A 34 -4.23 -1.98 4.68
C PHE A 34 -4.25 -1.87 3.15
N LEU A 35 -5.35 -2.28 2.52
CA LEU A 35 -5.49 -2.21 1.06
C LEU A 35 -5.43 -0.78 0.54
N GLU A 36 -6.10 0.16 1.21
CA GLU A 36 -6.04 1.59 0.86
C GLU A 36 -4.59 2.11 0.91
N CYS A 37 -3.86 1.81 2.00
CA CYS A 37 -2.46 2.23 2.13
C CYS A 37 -1.55 1.62 1.06
N VAL A 38 -1.69 0.32 0.79
CA VAL A 38 -0.86 -0.36 -0.22
C VAL A 38 -1.19 0.13 -1.62
N GLN A 39 -2.46 0.36 -1.95
CA GLN A 39 -2.84 0.86 -3.28
C GLN A 39 -2.33 2.27 -3.54
N GLU A 40 -2.21 3.11 -2.51
CA GLU A 40 -1.78 4.49 -2.63
C GLU A 40 -0.25 4.66 -2.52
N TYR A 41 0.39 3.87 -1.67
CA TYR A 41 1.79 4.05 -1.27
C TYR A 41 2.63 2.77 -1.34
N ASP A 42 2.30 1.82 -2.23
CA ASP A 42 3.00 0.54 -2.37
C ASP A 42 4.54 0.69 -2.32
N GLY A 43 5.15 0.14 -1.28
CA GLY A 43 6.61 0.17 -1.06
C GLY A 43 7.21 1.53 -0.70
N GLY A 44 6.40 2.59 -0.63
CA GLY A 44 6.84 3.93 -0.27
C GLY A 44 7.04 4.11 1.24
N TYR A 45 7.87 5.08 1.60
CA TYR A 45 8.05 5.52 2.98
C TYR A 45 7.91 7.04 3.09
N PRO A 46 7.37 7.56 4.20
CA PRO A 46 7.18 8.99 4.38
C PRO A 46 8.52 9.70 4.63
N THR A 47 8.61 10.96 4.21
CA THR A 47 9.71 11.87 4.53
C THR A 47 9.13 13.27 4.84
N PRO A 48 9.47 13.87 6.00
CA PRO A 48 10.30 13.32 7.06
C PRO A 48 9.62 12.14 7.77
N ASP A 49 10.40 11.17 8.21
CA ASP A 49 9.93 10.00 8.98
C ASP A 49 9.60 10.44 10.42
N THR A 50 8.44 11.08 10.55
CA THR A 50 7.95 11.63 11.82
C THR A 50 6.57 11.05 12.10
N PHE A 51 6.48 10.25 13.17
CA PHE A 51 5.25 9.72 13.75
C PHE A 51 4.63 10.73 14.74
#